data_AF-W4VAK1-F1
#
_entry.id   AF-W4VAK1-F1
#
_cell.length_a   1.000
_cell.length_b   1.000
_cell.length_c   1.000
_cell.angle_alpha   90.00
_cell.angle_beta   90.00
_cell.angle_gamma   90.00
#
_symmetry.space_group_name_H-M   'P 1'
#
loop_
_entity.id
_entity.type
_entity.pdbx_description
1 polymer ?
#
loop_
_entity_poly.entity_id
_entity_poly.type
_entity_poly.pdbx_seq_one_letter_code
_entity_poly.pdbx_strand_id
1 'polypeptide(L)'
;MKEVDPTRPVTWGCFAINMGDETYKRIASVLDLVGYNYFPFMYDQGRKEHPEWIMFGSETSSAVRSRGVYKTPTNQNILTDKDNQCSSYDNSVVAWGNSAESSYYEINRRSYMFGEFVWTGFDYIGEPTPYKWPSKSSYFGIVDTCGFPKDIYYFYQSKWSDKPMVHILPHWNWSNGTTVEVWAYSNCDTVELFLNGTSLGVKSMGNNGHVSWNVPWTPGTLRAKAVKGGTVVYDEVTTAGNPAKVRLKPDRTTIAADGKDLVFIETDIVDNNGVLVPTASNTVNFSISGPGVIVGVDNGNPASVEPYKANSRQAFSGKCLVIVQATKTNGTIIVTANSNGLESDRVIIETTGGEPEPTPVPRSAFTQIEAESYDIQSGIQTEECSEGGEDVGYIENGDFVVYKAIDFGNGAASFKARVASATNGGNIELRLDSIDGPIVGTCPVTSTGGWQEWADATCEVSDLKGVHDLYLKFTGGSGYLFNINWFTFVEGNNGVHLGDLNDDGKVNSTDLQLMKMHVLRQKQLTGTSLLNADVNRDGKVDSTDVALLKRYILRQISSFDDYAKS
;
A
#
# COMPACT_ATOMS: atom_id res chain seq x y z
N MET A 1 45.70 -9.05 12.73
CA MET A 1 44.57 -8.76 13.65
C MET A 1 45.08 -8.16 14.96
N LYS A 2 45.74 -8.94 15.83
CA LYS A 2 46.18 -8.45 17.15
C LYS A 2 47.16 -7.27 17.14
N GLU A 3 47.94 -7.09 16.07
CA GLU A 3 48.79 -5.89 15.88
C GLU A 3 47.98 -4.59 15.72
N VAL A 4 46.74 -4.68 15.21
CA VAL A 4 45.85 -3.54 14.98
C VAL A 4 44.90 -3.34 16.16
N ASP A 5 44.32 -4.44 16.66
CA ASP A 5 43.42 -4.41 17.81
C ASP A 5 43.62 -5.67 18.68
N PRO A 6 44.32 -5.54 19.81
CA PRO A 6 44.49 -6.62 20.77
C PRO A 6 43.34 -6.72 21.78
N THR A 7 42.35 -5.82 21.75
CA THR A 7 41.28 -5.75 22.77
C THR A 7 40.11 -6.70 22.53
N ARG A 8 40.02 -7.28 21.32
CA ARG A 8 38.92 -8.17 20.91
C ARG A 8 39.40 -9.60 20.68
N PRO A 9 38.70 -10.62 21.20
CA PRO A 9 39.02 -12.01 20.93
C PRO A 9 38.94 -12.34 19.44
N VAL A 10 39.94 -13.03 18.91
CA VAL A 10 39.92 -13.58 17.56
C VAL A 10 39.19 -14.92 17.56
N THR A 11 38.27 -15.10 16.60
CA THR A 11 37.46 -16.30 16.47
C THR A 11 37.30 -16.71 15.00
N TRP A 12 36.79 -17.92 14.79
CA TRP A 12 36.43 -18.49 13.50
C TRP A 12 35.32 -19.53 13.71
N GLY A 13 34.37 -19.61 12.76
CA GLY A 13 33.38 -20.68 12.71
C GLY A 13 33.79 -21.80 11.75
N CYS A 14 33.88 -23.02 12.25
CA CYS A 14 34.36 -24.14 11.46
C CYS A 14 33.49 -25.39 11.64
N PHE A 15 32.99 -25.94 10.53
CA PHE A 15 32.26 -27.22 10.56
C PHE A 15 33.22 -28.42 10.65
N ALA A 16 34.46 -28.28 10.15
CA ALA A 16 35.41 -29.38 10.02
C ALA A 16 36.09 -29.77 11.34
N ILE A 17 36.01 -28.93 12.38
CA ILE A 17 36.41 -29.32 13.76
C ILE A 17 35.64 -30.58 14.20
N ASN A 18 34.38 -30.69 13.76
CA ASN A 18 33.50 -31.83 14.06
C ASN A 18 33.87 -33.11 13.29
N MET A 19 34.75 -33.03 12.28
CA MET A 19 35.12 -34.17 11.43
C MET A 19 36.40 -34.89 11.89
N GLY A 20 37.01 -34.46 13.01
CA GLY A 20 38.17 -35.12 13.62
C GLY A 20 39.51 -34.87 12.91
N ASP A 21 39.58 -33.91 12.00
CA ASP A 21 40.83 -33.54 11.33
C ASP A 21 41.68 -32.63 12.23
N GLU A 22 42.84 -33.16 12.62
CA GLU A 22 43.83 -32.53 13.51
C GLU A 22 44.32 -31.16 13.01
N THR A 23 44.26 -30.90 11.71
CA THR A 23 44.64 -29.60 11.14
C THR A 23 43.74 -28.50 11.69
N TYR A 24 42.42 -28.73 11.73
CA TYR A 24 41.47 -27.73 12.20
C TYR A 24 41.53 -27.54 13.72
N LYS A 25 41.85 -28.60 14.48
CA LYS A 25 42.09 -28.48 15.93
C LYS A 25 43.32 -27.63 16.25
N ARG A 26 44.40 -27.76 15.47
CA ARG A 26 45.59 -26.89 15.60
C ARG A 26 45.28 -25.44 15.30
N ILE A 27 44.44 -25.17 14.30
CA ILE A 27 43.98 -23.80 14.00
C ILE A 27 43.11 -23.28 15.14
N ALA A 28 42.15 -24.08 15.64
CA ALA A 28 41.30 -23.70 16.77
C ALA A 28 42.12 -23.35 18.02
N SER A 29 43.22 -24.07 18.27
CA SER A 29 44.09 -23.87 19.44
C SER A 29 44.85 -22.53 19.45
N VAL A 30 44.91 -21.80 18.32
CA VAL A 30 45.54 -20.47 18.27
C VAL A 30 44.52 -19.32 18.34
N LEU A 31 43.22 -19.64 18.39
CA LEU A 31 42.13 -18.67 18.52
C LEU A 31 41.87 -18.35 20.00
N ASP A 32 41.29 -17.18 20.25
CA ASP A 32 40.85 -16.80 21.59
C ASP A 32 39.47 -17.42 21.92
N LEU A 33 38.62 -17.64 20.90
CA LEU A 33 37.32 -18.32 20.99
C LEU A 33 37.21 -19.35 19.85
N VAL A 34 36.61 -20.50 20.14
CA VAL A 34 36.45 -21.60 19.17
C VAL A 34 34.98 -21.73 18.77
N GLY A 35 34.68 -21.36 17.53
CA GLY A 35 33.34 -21.42 16.95
C GLY A 35 33.08 -22.76 16.26
N TYR A 36 32.03 -23.42 16.70
CA TYR A 36 31.53 -24.64 16.08
C TYR A 36 30.36 -24.34 15.14
N ASN A 37 30.51 -24.67 13.85
CA ASN A 37 29.36 -24.72 12.94
C ASN A 37 28.71 -26.10 13.04
N TYR A 38 27.43 -26.11 13.43
CA TYR A 38 26.57 -27.29 13.47
C TYR A 38 27.08 -28.44 14.39
N PHE A 39 26.46 -29.61 14.23
CA PHE A 39 26.82 -30.88 14.88
C PHE A 39 26.99 -30.80 16.41
N PRO A 40 25.93 -30.42 17.16
CA PRO A 40 26.00 -30.22 18.60
C PRO A 40 26.41 -31.45 19.41
N PHE A 41 26.30 -32.65 18.84
CA PHE A 41 26.75 -33.89 19.47
C PHE A 41 28.27 -33.97 19.65
N MET A 42 29.05 -33.13 18.96
CA MET A 42 30.51 -33.08 19.09
C MET A 42 31.03 -32.17 20.21
N TYR A 43 30.16 -31.32 20.79
CA TYR A 43 30.59 -30.33 21.79
C TYR A 43 31.22 -30.98 23.03
N ASP A 44 30.67 -32.10 23.50
CA ASP A 44 31.17 -32.78 24.71
C ASP A 44 32.55 -33.39 24.48
N GLN A 45 32.77 -33.94 23.28
CA GLN A 45 34.07 -34.49 22.89
C GLN A 45 35.10 -33.37 22.76
N GLY A 46 34.76 -32.28 22.07
CA GLY A 46 35.63 -31.11 21.95
C GLY A 46 36.04 -30.56 23.32
N ARG A 47 35.07 -30.41 24.24
CA ARG A 47 35.32 -29.95 25.61
C ARG A 47 36.23 -30.89 26.41
N LYS A 48 36.09 -32.21 26.19
CA LYS A 48 36.91 -33.22 26.87
C LYS A 48 38.36 -33.22 26.36
N GLU A 49 38.54 -33.08 25.04
CA GLU A 49 39.86 -33.06 24.41
C GLU A 49 40.60 -31.73 24.68
N HIS A 50 39.85 -30.63 24.74
CA HIS A 50 40.36 -29.26 24.89
C HIS A 50 39.63 -28.50 26.01
N PRO A 51 39.88 -28.83 27.30
CA PRO A 51 39.23 -28.19 28.44
C PRO A 51 39.61 -26.70 28.61
N GLU A 52 40.61 -26.21 27.88
CA GLU A 52 41.05 -24.82 27.83
C GLU A 52 40.25 -23.97 26.82
N TRP A 53 39.59 -24.58 25.84
CA TRP A 53 38.86 -23.83 24.82
C TRP A 53 37.61 -23.15 25.39
N ILE A 54 37.38 -21.92 24.93
CA ILE A 54 36.14 -21.17 25.13
C ILE A 54 35.28 -21.38 23.89
N MET A 55 34.17 -22.09 24.03
CA MET A 55 33.40 -22.66 22.91
C MET A 55 32.05 -21.98 22.73
N PHE A 56 31.60 -21.85 21.49
CA PHE A 56 30.24 -21.41 21.14
C PHE A 56 29.78 -22.00 19.81
N GLY A 57 28.47 -22.00 19.58
CA GLY A 57 27.91 -22.32 18.27
C GLY A 57 28.03 -21.12 17.34
N SER A 58 29.02 -21.12 16.45
CA SER A 58 29.21 -20.02 15.50
C SER A 58 28.20 -20.02 14.35
N GLU A 59 27.57 -21.16 14.08
CA GLU A 59 26.46 -21.30 13.14
C GLU A 59 25.61 -22.50 13.58
N THR A 60 24.33 -22.28 13.88
CA THR A 60 23.48 -23.32 14.47
C THR A 60 22.11 -23.41 13.82
N SER A 61 21.37 -24.48 14.13
CA SER A 61 20.09 -24.85 13.54
C SER A 61 20.10 -25.08 12.02
N SER A 62 20.04 -24.03 11.19
CA SER A 62 19.76 -24.13 9.74
C SER A 62 18.43 -24.85 9.42
N ALA A 63 17.47 -24.83 10.36
CA ALA A 63 16.11 -25.26 10.07
C ALA A 63 15.49 -24.35 9.00
N VAL A 64 14.75 -24.91 8.06
CA VAL A 64 14.15 -24.21 6.92
C VAL A 64 12.65 -24.13 7.11
N ARG A 65 12.02 -22.98 6.82
CA ARG A 65 10.59 -22.76 7.04
C ARG A 65 10.04 -21.68 6.11
N SER A 66 8.77 -21.81 5.74
CA SER A 66 8.02 -20.79 5.00
C SER A 66 6.92 -20.21 5.89
N ARG A 67 6.75 -18.88 5.85
CA ARG A 67 5.75 -18.18 6.67
C ARG A 67 4.34 -18.71 6.40
N GLY A 68 3.64 -19.15 7.45
CA GLY A 68 2.24 -19.58 7.37
C GLY A 68 2.01 -20.91 6.64
N VAL A 69 3.04 -21.74 6.48
CA VAL A 69 2.95 -23.06 5.85
C VAL A 69 3.09 -24.15 6.91
N TYR A 70 2.17 -25.09 6.95
CA TYR A 70 2.04 -26.05 8.06
C TYR A 70 1.92 -27.48 7.54
N LYS A 71 2.97 -28.30 7.73
CA LYS A 71 3.02 -29.68 7.20
C LYS A 71 3.05 -30.71 8.31
N THR A 72 2.18 -31.71 8.17
CA THR A 72 1.99 -32.80 9.12
C THR A 72 2.39 -34.15 8.50
N PRO A 73 2.83 -35.14 9.29
CA PRO A 73 2.89 -35.12 10.76
C PRO A 73 4.08 -34.29 11.28
N THR A 74 3.88 -33.58 12.41
CA THR A 74 4.87 -32.65 12.99
C THR A 74 6.10 -33.37 13.54
N ASN A 75 5.97 -34.65 13.90
CA ASN A 75 7.04 -35.48 14.43
C ASN A 75 7.94 -36.12 13.35
N GLN A 76 7.79 -35.73 12.09
CA GLN A 76 8.63 -36.18 10.98
C GLN A 76 9.37 -35.00 10.36
N ASN A 77 10.61 -35.25 9.91
CA ASN A 77 11.35 -34.27 9.13
C ASN A 77 10.79 -34.23 7.70
N ILE A 78 10.05 -33.16 7.39
CA ILE A 78 9.48 -32.91 6.06
C ILE A 78 10.32 -31.82 5.40
N LEU A 79 11.42 -32.22 4.74
CA LEU A 79 12.36 -31.25 4.18
C LEU A 79 11.85 -30.61 2.88
N THR A 80 11.26 -31.40 1.98
CA THR A 80 10.79 -30.94 0.67
C THR A 80 9.36 -31.40 0.38
N ASP A 81 8.71 -30.71 -0.55
CA ASP A 81 7.35 -30.94 -1.02
C ASP A 81 7.10 -30.20 -2.35
N LYS A 82 5.99 -30.49 -3.03
CA LYS A 82 5.66 -30.03 -4.38
C LYS A 82 5.36 -28.54 -4.51
N ASP A 83 5.00 -27.88 -3.41
CA ASP A 83 4.70 -26.44 -3.34
C ASP A 83 5.95 -25.57 -3.25
N ASN A 84 7.15 -26.18 -3.18
CA ASN A 84 8.42 -25.51 -2.89
C ASN A 84 8.39 -24.70 -1.58
N GLN A 85 7.68 -25.18 -0.56
CA GLN A 85 7.63 -24.54 0.75
C GLN A 85 8.07 -25.49 1.86
N CYS A 86 8.68 -24.94 2.91
CA CYS A 86 9.04 -25.67 4.12
C CYS A 86 8.04 -25.37 5.25
N SER A 87 7.86 -26.33 6.16
CA SER A 87 6.90 -26.21 7.26
C SER A 87 7.38 -25.24 8.34
N SER A 88 6.45 -24.55 8.99
CA SER A 88 6.69 -23.67 10.15
C SER A 88 6.58 -24.37 11.52
N TYR A 89 6.34 -25.69 11.57
CA TYR A 89 6.34 -26.48 12.82
C TYR A 89 7.75 -26.88 13.32
N ASP A 90 8.81 -26.17 12.93
CA ASP A 90 10.20 -26.55 13.26
C ASP A 90 10.59 -27.98 12.82
N ASN A 91 9.85 -28.59 11.88
CA ASN A 91 10.01 -29.97 11.45
C ASN A 91 10.59 -30.12 10.03
N SER A 92 11.24 -29.08 9.53
CA SER A 92 11.93 -29.06 8.23
C SER A 92 13.40 -28.71 8.48
N VAL A 93 14.25 -29.73 8.53
CA VAL A 93 15.65 -29.61 8.97
C VAL A 93 16.59 -30.22 7.94
N VAL A 94 17.60 -29.46 7.53
CA VAL A 94 18.67 -29.90 6.62
C VAL A 94 19.56 -30.95 7.28
N ALA A 95 20.22 -31.79 6.48
CA ALA A 95 20.96 -32.96 6.98
C ALA A 95 22.11 -32.62 7.95
N TRP A 96 22.71 -31.43 7.83
CA TRP A 96 23.76 -30.95 8.74
C TRP A 96 23.23 -30.17 9.93
N GLY A 97 21.94 -29.82 9.91
CA GLY A 97 21.33 -28.90 10.86
C GLY A 97 20.55 -29.59 11.98
N ASN A 98 19.87 -28.78 12.76
CA ASN A 98 18.97 -29.16 13.85
C ASN A 98 17.73 -28.25 13.82
N SER A 99 16.63 -28.74 14.38
CA SER A 99 15.48 -27.88 14.68
C SER A 99 15.92 -26.75 15.62
N ALA A 100 15.20 -25.63 15.62
CA ALA A 100 15.46 -24.52 16.54
C ALA A 100 15.38 -24.98 18.01
N GLU A 101 14.37 -25.80 18.36
CA GLU A 101 14.25 -26.36 19.72
C GLU A 101 15.46 -27.22 20.09
N SER A 102 15.90 -28.09 19.18
CA SER A 102 17.05 -28.96 19.40
C SER A 102 18.35 -28.16 19.52
N SER A 103 18.57 -27.17 18.65
CA SER A 103 19.75 -26.30 18.67
C SER A 103 19.86 -25.55 20.00
N TYR A 104 18.77 -24.89 20.39
CA TYR A 104 18.68 -24.14 21.64
C TYR A 104 18.94 -25.03 22.85
N TYR A 105 18.32 -26.21 22.90
CA TYR A 105 18.50 -27.17 24.00
C TYR A 105 19.97 -27.61 24.12
N GLU A 106 20.60 -27.94 23.01
CA GLU A 106 21.98 -28.41 23.00
C GLU A 106 22.98 -27.34 23.47
N ILE A 107 22.74 -26.07 23.15
CA ILE A 107 23.57 -24.97 23.65
C ILE A 107 23.32 -24.74 25.14
N ASN A 108 22.05 -24.58 25.54
CA ASN A 108 21.71 -24.13 26.89
C ASN A 108 21.88 -25.21 27.97
N ARG A 109 21.92 -26.50 27.60
CA ARG A 109 22.24 -27.57 28.56
C ARG A 109 23.73 -27.65 28.93
N ARG A 110 24.60 -26.84 28.31
CA ARG A 110 26.05 -26.89 28.47
C ARG A 110 26.58 -25.54 28.94
N SER A 111 26.96 -25.45 30.22
CA SER A 111 27.49 -24.20 30.79
C SER A 111 28.81 -23.72 30.18
N TYR A 112 29.54 -24.59 29.46
CA TYR A 112 30.78 -24.23 28.74
C TYR A 112 30.54 -23.74 27.31
N MET A 113 29.30 -23.83 26.80
CA MET A 113 28.90 -23.20 25.55
C MET A 113 28.35 -21.81 25.89
N PHE A 114 29.06 -20.75 25.54
CA PHE A 114 28.66 -19.40 25.99
C PHE A 114 27.52 -18.77 25.15
N GLY A 115 27.14 -19.38 24.02
CA GLY A 115 26.03 -18.91 23.20
C GLY A 115 25.99 -19.55 21.80
N GLU A 116 25.10 -19.03 20.96
CA GLU A 116 24.93 -19.47 19.57
C GLU A 116 24.62 -18.31 18.60
N PHE A 117 24.90 -18.53 17.31
CA PHE A 117 24.45 -17.71 16.20
C PHE A 117 23.62 -18.57 15.24
N VAL A 118 22.31 -18.42 15.32
CA VAL A 118 21.35 -19.19 14.52
C VAL A 118 21.44 -18.79 13.04
N TRP A 119 21.51 -19.78 12.15
CA TRP A 119 21.38 -19.59 10.70
C TRP A 119 19.89 -19.66 10.30
N THR A 120 19.19 -18.56 10.01
CA THR A 120 19.60 -17.14 10.09
C THR A 120 18.57 -16.30 10.84
N GLY A 121 18.93 -15.07 11.21
CA GLY A 121 17.96 -14.10 11.73
C GLY A 121 16.88 -13.75 10.70
N PHE A 122 17.29 -13.31 9.52
CA PHE A 122 16.42 -12.98 8.39
C PHE A 122 16.68 -13.91 7.22
N ASP A 123 15.65 -14.17 6.42
CA ASP A 123 15.85 -14.69 5.08
C ASP A 123 16.65 -13.70 4.22
N TYR A 124 17.33 -14.23 3.22
CA TYR A 124 18.16 -13.49 2.28
C TYR A 124 17.98 -14.04 0.85
N ILE A 125 18.34 -13.25 -0.14
CA ILE A 125 18.26 -13.66 -1.56
C ILE A 125 19.39 -14.67 -1.87
N GLY A 126 19.08 -15.67 -2.69
CA GLY A 126 19.97 -16.80 -2.96
C GLY A 126 19.79 -17.95 -1.98
N GLU A 127 20.67 -18.94 -2.10
CA GLU A 127 20.72 -20.15 -1.26
C GLU A 127 19.35 -20.73 -0.87
N PRO A 128 18.51 -21.10 -1.86
CA PRO A 128 17.14 -21.52 -1.63
C PRO A 128 17.02 -22.96 -1.12
N THR A 129 18.02 -23.43 -0.36
CA THR A 129 18.04 -24.76 0.25
C THR A 129 16.73 -24.99 1.01
N PRO A 130 16.05 -26.13 0.80
CA PRO A 130 16.51 -27.35 0.10
C PRO A 130 16.19 -27.39 -1.41
N TYR A 131 15.57 -26.33 -1.93
CA TYR A 131 15.06 -26.29 -3.28
C TYR A 131 16.06 -25.70 -4.29
N LYS A 132 15.65 -25.75 -5.56
CA LYS A 132 16.30 -25.09 -6.69
C LYS A 132 15.26 -24.17 -7.36
N TRP A 133 15.61 -23.63 -8.53
CA TRP A 133 14.67 -22.87 -9.37
C TRP A 133 13.29 -23.54 -9.45
N PRO A 134 12.17 -22.79 -9.30
CA PRO A 134 12.07 -21.32 -9.25
C PRO A 134 12.43 -20.67 -7.90
N SER A 135 12.75 -21.47 -6.88
CA SER A 135 13.17 -20.94 -5.57
C SER A 135 14.45 -20.14 -5.71
N LYS A 136 14.42 -18.90 -5.21
CA LYS A 136 15.47 -17.88 -5.46
C LYS A 136 15.93 -17.13 -4.20
N SER A 137 15.32 -17.38 -3.05
CA SER A 137 15.75 -16.87 -1.75
C SER A 137 15.68 -17.96 -0.68
N SER A 138 16.25 -17.70 0.48
CA SER A 138 16.40 -18.67 1.55
C SER A 138 15.10 -19.02 2.25
N TYR A 139 15.14 -20.12 3.00
CA TYR A 139 14.08 -20.54 3.93
C TYR A 139 14.55 -20.53 5.40
N PHE A 140 15.82 -20.20 5.66
CA PHE A 140 16.48 -20.32 6.97
C PHE A 140 16.04 -19.28 8.01
N GLY A 141 15.52 -18.14 7.56
CA GLY A 141 15.23 -16.98 8.40
C GLY A 141 14.23 -17.29 9.50
N ILE A 142 14.49 -16.78 10.71
CA ILE A 142 13.49 -16.62 11.78
C ILE A 142 12.41 -15.64 11.32
N VAL A 143 12.82 -14.63 10.55
CA VAL A 143 11.98 -13.62 9.91
C VAL A 143 12.15 -13.74 8.38
N ASP A 144 11.10 -13.51 7.60
CA ASP A 144 11.20 -13.51 6.14
C ASP A 144 11.86 -12.23 5.58
N THR A 145 12.02 -12.13 4.25
CA THR A 145 12.66 -10.97 3.60
C THR A 145 11.86 -9.67 3.71
N CYS A 146 10.56 -9.74 4.02
CA CYS A 146 9.72 -8.58 4.28
C CYS A 146 9.86 -8.04 5.71
N GLY A 147 10.54 -8.77 6.60
CA GLY A 147 10.51 -8.48 8.03
C GLY A 147 9.31 -9.05 8.75
N PHE A 148 8.52 -9.92 8.11
CA PHE A 148 7.41 -10.58 8.77
C PHE A 148 7.91 -11.81 9.55
N PRO A 149 7.62 -11.88 10.87
CA PRO A 149 8.01 -13.04 11.67
C PRO A 149 7.38 -14.32 11.15
N LYS A 150 8.16 -15.41 11.09
CA LYS A 150 7.63 -16.77 11.03
C LYS A 150 7.33 -17.25 12.44
N ASP A 151 6.55 -18.33 12.61
CA ASP A 151 6.14 -18.80 13.94
C ASP A 151 7.32 -19.05 14.89
N ILE A 152 8.47 -19.50 14.36
CA ILE A 152 9.66 -19.77 15.15
C ILE A 152 10.30 -18.51 15.78
N TYR A 153 9.98 -17.31 15.30
CA TYR A 153 10.33 -16.07 15.99
C TYR A 153 9.83 -16.09 17.44
N TYR A 154 8.62 -16.60 17.65
CA TYR A 154 7.98 -16.63 18.96
C TYR A 154 8.53 -17.74 19.86
N PHE A 155 9.07 -18.83 19.28
CA PHE A 155 9.90 -19.75 20.03
C PHE A 155 11.13 -19.03 20.62
N TYR A 156 11.92 -18.34 19.79
CA TYR A 156 13.09 -17.61 20.28
C TYR A 156 12.70 -16.48 21.26
N GLN A 157 11.61 -15.76 21.01
CA GLN A 157 11.09 -14.77 21.97
C GLN A 157 10.75 -15.42 23.32
N SER A 158 10.16 -16.62 23.32
CA SER A 158 9.85 -17.36 24.56
C SER A 158 11.11 -17.80 25.32
N LYS A 159 12.26 -17.92 24.64
CA LYS A 159 13.51 -18.37 25.25
C LYS A 159 14.46 -17.23 25.61
N TRP A 160 14.41 -16.12 24.89
CA TRP A 160 15.37 -15.01 25.01
C TRP A 160 14.77 -13.72 25.56
N SER A 161 13.47 -13.68 25.86
CA SER A 161 12.81 -12.53 26.47
C SER A 161 12.16 -12.88 27.81
N ASP A 162 12.26 -11.95 28.76
CA ASP A 162 11.56 -12.04 30.04
C ASP A 162 10.09 -11.62 29.96
N LYS A 163 9.71 -10.87 28.91
CA LYS A 163 8.35 -10.37 28.71
C LYS A 163 7.37 -11.55 28.61
N PRO A 164 6.35 -11.67 29.50
CA PRO A 164 5.35 -12.72 29.41
C PRO A 164 4.70 -12.74 28.02
N MET A 165 4.71 -13.89 27.36
CA MET A 165 4.16 -14.04 26.01
C MET A 165 3.60 -15.44 25.78
N VAL A 166 2.69 -15.55 24.82
CA VAL A 166 2.24 -16.81 24.23
C VAL A 166 1.99 -16.57 22.75
N HIS A 167 2.28 -17.56 21.92
CA HIS A 167 2.00 -17.57 20.49
C HIS A 167 1.45 -18.94 20.10
N ILE A 168 0.32 -18.98 19.40
CA ILE A 168 -0.29 -20.21 18.88
C ILE A 168 -0.13 -20.35 17.38
N LEU A 169 0.11 -21.58 16.95
CA LEU A 169 0.12 -21.98 15.55
C LEU A 169 -0.62 -23.33 15.40
N PRO A 170 -1.22 -23.64 14.25
CA PRO A 170 -1.23 -22.89 13.00
C PRO A 170 -2.38 -21.87 12.92
N HIS A 171 -2.64 -21.34 11.73
CA HIS A 171 -3.90 -20.62 11.43
C HIS A 171 -5.15 -21.52 11.63
N TRP A 172 -6.35 -20.95 11.67
CA TRP A 172 -7.59 -21.71 11.92
C TRP A 172 -8.55 -21.86 10.72
N ASN A 173 -8.02 -21.87 9.51
CA ASN A 173 -8.75 -22.15 8.26
C ASN A 173 -8.40 -23.56 7.73
N TRP A 174 -9.22 -24.55 8.08
CA TRP A 174 -9.05 -25.96 7.67
C TRP A 174 -10.35 -26.53 7.10
N SER A 175 -10.31 -27.80 6.70
CA SER A 175 -11.47 -28.51 6.17
C SER A 175 -12.21 -29.27 7.28
N ASN A 176 -13.53 -29.45 7.11
CA ASN A 176 -14.32 -30.30 8.00
C ASN A 176 -13.72 -31.71 8.10
N GLY A 177 -13.63 -32.23 9.32
CA GLY A 177 -13.06 -33.55 9.60
C GLY A 177 -11.53 -33.57 9.81
N THR A 178 -10.84 -32.45 9.61
CA THR A 178 -9.42 -32.33 9.95
C THR A 178 -9.23 -32.28 11.47
N THR A 179 -8.27 -33.04 11.99
CA THR A 179 -7.72 -32.83 13.33
C THR A 179 -6.40 -32.09 13.19
N VAL A 180 -6.29 -30.93 13.83
CA VAL A 180 -5.14 -30.04 13.72
C VAL A 180 -4.30 -30.18 14.97
N GLU A 181 -2.99 -30.36 14.80
CA GLU A 181 -2.06 -30.28 15.92
C GLU A 181 -1.71 -28.81 16.19
N VAL A 182 -2.30 -28.23 17.24
CA VAL A 182 -2.09 -26.85 17.65
C VAL A 182 -0.90 -26.80 18.58
N TRP A 183 0.11 -26.00 18.27
CA TRP A 183 1.26 -25.73 19.13
C TRP A 183 1.13 -24.37 19.81
N ALA A 184 1.75 -24.24 20.98
CA ALA A 184 1.96 -22.95 21.63
C ALA A 184 3.43 -22.80 22.08
N TYR A 185 4.04 -21.67 21.74
CA TYR A 185 5.30 -21.20 22.29
C TYR A 185 5.01 -20.20 23.42
N SER A 186 5.66 -20.34 24.57
CA SER A 186 5.44 -19.46 25.71
C SER A 186 6.58 -19.52 26.73
N ASN A 187 6.85 -18.40 27.39
CA ASN A 187 7.74 -18.32 28.56
C ASN A 187 6.97 -18.26 29.89
N CYS A 188 5.67 -18.54 29.85
CA CYS A 188 4.78 -18.63 31.00
C CYS A 188 4.80 -20.03 31.62
N ASP A 189 4.29 -20.16 32.84
CA ASP A 189 4.30 -21.42 33.60
C ASP A 189 3.33 -22.46 33.02
N THR A 190 2.16 -21.98 32.58
CA THR A 190 1.09 -22.79 32.01
C THR A 190 0.42 -22.10 30.84
N VAL A 191 -0.08 -22.90 29.89
CA VAL A 191 -0.94 -22.46 28.78
C VAL A 191 -2.23 -23.29 28.79
N GLU A 192 -3.37 -22.62 28.76
CA GLU A 192 -4.69 -23.22 28.58
C GLU A 192 -5.22 -22.85 27.19
N LEU A 193 -5.64 -23.86 26.42
CA LEU A 193 -6.20 -23.67 25.09
C LEU A 193 -7.73 -23.69 25.15
N PHE A 194 -8.39 -22.80 24.42
CA PHE A 194 -9.84 -22.74 24.29
C PHE A 194 -10.24 -22.77 22.83
N LEU A 195 -11.34 -23.46 22.52
CA LEU A 195 -12.02 -23.39 21.23
C LEU A 195 -13.45 -22.91 21.47
N ASN A 196 -13.80 -21.76 20.88
CA ASN A 196 -15.12 -21.14 21.02
C ASN A 196 -15.57 -21.00 22.49
N GLY A 197 -14.63 -20.60 23.35
CA GLY A 197 -14.84 -20.41 24.79
C GLY A 197 -14.82 -21.71 25.63
N THR A 198 -14.76 -22.88 25.01
CA THR A 198 -14.65 -24.17 25.72
C THR A 198 -13.18 -24.53 25.92
N SER A 199 -12.79 -24.81 27.18
CA SER A 199 -11.43 -25.24 27.49
C SER A 199 -11.11 -26.61 26.89
N LEU A 200 -9.94 -26.72 26.28
CA LEU A 200 -9.33 -27.95 25.76
C LEU A 200 -8.23 -28.47 26.70
N GLY A 201 -8.10 -27.87 27.87
CA GLY A 201 -7.19 -28.29 28.93
C GLY A 201 -5.93 -27.42 29.06
N VAL A 202 -5.39 -27.44 30.28
CA VAL A 202 -4.17 -26.73 30.68
C VAL A 202 -2.96 -27.63 30.47
N LYS A 203 -1.87 -27.08 29.95
CA LYS A 203 -0.54 -27.73 29.89
C LYS A 203 0.51 -26.86 30.58
N SER A 204 1.41 -27.48 31.33
CA SER A 204 2.60 -26.81 31.84
C SER A 204 3.65 -26.75 30.74
N MET A 205 4.34 -25.62 30.59
CA MET A 205 5.42 -25.48 29.60
C MET A 205 6.63 -26.35 29.95
N GLY A 206 6.88 -26.59 31.24
CA GLY A 206 8.06 -27.34 31.70
C GLY A 206 9.36 -26.78 31.11
N ASN A 207 10.29 -27.67 30.75
CA ASN A 207 11.52 -27.31 30.04
C ASN A 207 11.39 -27.45 28.51
N ASN A 208 10.20 -27.75 27.99
CA ASN A 208 9.98 -28.02 26.57
C ASN A 208 10.02 -26.72 25.74
N GLY A 209 10.22 -26.85 24.43
CA GLY A 209 10.13 -25.72 23.51
C GLY A 209 8.69 -25.28 23.27
N HIS A 210 7.78 -26.24 23.10
CA HIS A 210 6.34 -26.01 22.92
C HIS A 210 5.48 -26.95 23.76
N VAL A 211 4.18 -26.66 23.80
CA VAL A 211 3.11 -27.58 24.18
C VAL A 211 2.14 -27.74 23.00
N SER A 212 1.51 -28.90 22.85
CA SER A 212 0.61 -29.15 21.71
C SER A 212 -0.72 -29.80 22.07
N TRP A 213 -1.75 -29.61 21.25
CA TRP A 213 -3.07 -30.26 21.36
C TRP A 213 -3.51 -30.78 20.01
N ASN A 214 -4.12 -31.98 19.97
CA ASN A 214 -4.81 -32.45 18.77
C ASN A 214 -6.27 -32.02 18.85
N VAL A 215 -6.65 -31.06 18.01
CA VAL A 215 -7.94 -30.39 18.08
C VAL A 215 -8.75 -30.69 16.81
N PRO A 216 -9.88 -31.39 16.91
CA PRO A 216 -10.82 -31.51 15.79
C PRO A 216 -11.26 -30.11 15.35
N TRP A 217 -11.06 -29.81 14.07
CA TRP A 217 -11.32 -28.49 13.56
C TRP A 217 -12.82 -28.20 13.52
N THR A 218 -13.20 -27.05 14.08
CA THR A 218 -14.48 -26.41 13.87
C THR A 218 -14.26 -24.91 13.67
N PRO A 219 -15.02 -24.24 12.78
CA PRO A 219 -14.89 -22.81 12.58
C PRO A 219 -15.06 -22.02 13.89
N GLY A 220 -14.32 -20.93 14.02
CA GLY A 220 -14.43 -20.00 15.14
C GLY A 220 -13.07 -19.54 15.63
N THR A 221 -12.91 -19.39 16.95
CA THR A 221 -11.70 -18.83 17.55
C THR A 221 -11.02 -19.85 18.46
N LEU A 222 -9.75 -20.10 18.18
CA LEU A 222 -8.82 -20.65 19.15
C LEU A 222 -8.17 -19.53 19.95
N ARG A 223 -8.09 -19.72 21.26
CA ARG A 223 -7.45 -18.79 22.19
C ARG A 223 -6.52 -19.56 23.11
N ALA A 224 -5.26 -19.18 23.16
CA ALA A 224 -4.37 -19.56 24.25
C ALA A 224 -4.40 -18.50 25.35
N LYS A 225 -4.46 -18.96 26.59
CA LYS A 225 -4.29 -18.16 27.80
C LYS A 225 -3.06 -18.68 28.53
N ALA A 226 -2.04 -17.86 28.67
CA ALA A 226 -0.83 -18.23 29.39
C ALA A 226 -0.68 -17.43 30.68
N VAL A 227 -0.11 -18.06 31.72
CA VAL A 227 0.04 -17.47 33.06
C VAL A 227 1.48 -17.58 33.54
N LYS A 228 2.10 -16.44 33.92
CA LYS A 228 3.44 -16.36 34.51
C LYS A 228 3.40 -15.56 35.80
N GLY A 229 3.61 -16.21 36.95
CA GLY A 229 3.61 -15.52 38.26
C GLY A 229 2.36 -14.65 38.50
N GLY A 230 1.19 -15.11 38.05
CA GLY A 230 -0.08 -14.39 38.15
C GLY A 230 -0.39 -13.39 37.00
N THR A 231 0.59 -13.07 36.15
CA THR A 231 0.35 -12.29 34.93
C THR A 231 -0.30 -13.16 33.87
N VAL A 232 -1.39 -12.67 33.25
CA VAL A 232 -2.11 -13.39 32.20
C VAL A 232 -1.88 -12.71 30.86
N VAL A 233 -1.54 -13.49 29.83
CA VAL A 233 -1.42 -13.05 28.44
C VAL A 233 -2.20 -13.98 27.52
N TYR A 234 -2.63 -13.47 26.38
CA TYR A 234 -3.45 -14.19 25.42
C TYR A 234 -2.87 -14.11 24.02
N ASP A 235 -3.16 -15.13 23.22
CA ASP A 235 -3.00 -15.11 21.77
C ASP A 235 -4.15 -15.88 21.11
N GLU A 236 -4.54 -15.47 19.91
CA GLU A 236 -5.77 -15.93 19.25
C GLU A 236 -5.61 -16.07 17.74
N VAL A 237 -6.19 -17.15 17.21
CA VAL A 237 -6.40 -17.33 15.77
C VAL A 237 -7.88 -17.60 15.53
N THR A 238 -8.44 -16.92 14.53
CA THR A 238 -9.85 -17.03 14.17
C THR A 238 -9.98 -17.51 12.73
N THR A 239 -10.95 -18.37 12.45
CA THR A 239 -11.29 -18.78 11.09
C THR A 239 -11.72 -17.56 10.29
N ALA A 240 -10.94 -17.21 9.27
CA ALA A 240 -11.27 -16.13 8.35
C ALA A 240 -12.35 -16.57 7.35
N GLY A 241 -13.21 -15.63 6.94
CA GLY A 241 -14.10 -15.78 5.80
C GLY A 241 -13.36 -15.63 4.46
N ASN A 242 -14.13 -15.39 3.40
CA ASN A 242 -13.55 -15.07 2.08
C ASN A 242 -12.83 -13.71 2.13
N PRO A 243 -11.73 -13.52 1.37
CA PRO A 243 -11.12 -12.21 1.15
C PRO A 243 -12.16 -11.17 0.78
N ALA A 244 -12.10 -10.02 1.41
CA ALA A 244 -13.01 -8.91 1.15
C ALA A 244 -12.33 -7.54 1.08
N LYS A 245 -11.19 -7.34 1.78
CA LYS A 245 -10.51 -6.04 1.83
C LYS A 245 -9.00 -6.19 1.79
N VAL A 246 -8.33 -5.18 1.25
CA VAL A 246 -6.91 -4.90 1.50
C VAL A 246 -6.82 -4.04 2.76
N ARG A 247 -5.77 -4.21 3.57
CA ARG A 247 -5.51 -3.35 4.74
C ARG A 247 -4.04 -2.98 4.83
N LEU A 248 -3.74 -1.68 4.79
CA LEU A 248 -2.41 -1.11 4.87
C LEU A 248 -2.05 -0.74 6.32
N LYS A 249 -0.83 -1.10 6.73
CA LYS A 249 -0.29 -0.87 8.08
C LYS A 249 1.13 -0.33 7.98
N PRO A 250 1.31 0.99 7.87
CA PRO A 250 2.64 1.60 7.89
C PRO A 250 3.27 1.39 9.27
N ASP A 251 4.57 1.07 9.29
CA ASP A 251 5.36 1.01 10.53
C ASP A 251 5.46 2.39 11.20
N ARG A 252 5.42 3.45 10.39
CA ARG A 252 5.45 4.86 10.81
C ARG A 252 4.57 5.70 9.91
N THR A 253 3.87 6.68 10.46
CA THR A 253 3.07 7.67 9.70
C THR A 253 3.80 9.00 9.50
N THR A 254 5.06 9.11 9.95
CA THR A 254 5.89 10.30 9.74
C THR A 254 7.34 9.90 9.49
N ILE A 255 7.94 10.45 8.43
CA ILE A 255 9.33 10.21 8.01
C ILE A 255 10.05 11.51 7.66
N ALA A 256 11.38 11.48 7.56
CA ALA A 256 12.17 12.64 7.13
C ALA A 256 12.14 12.80 5.60
N ALA A 257 11.91 14.01 5.10
CA ALA A 257 12.07 14.36 3.68
C ALA A 257 13.56 14.60 3.34
N ASP A 258 14.40 13.58 3.53
CA ASP A 258 15.85 13.65 3.32
C ASP A 258 16.33 12.92 2.05
N GLY A 259 15.39 12.34 1.28
CA GLY A 259 15.69 11.50 0.13
C GLY A 259 16.18 10.11 0.48
N LYS A 260 16.06 9.64 1.72
CA LYS A 260 16.61 8.36 2.22
C LYS A 260 15.68 7.60 3.16
N ASP A 261 14.94 8.29 4.02
CA ASP A 261 14.06 7.65 5.01
C ASP A 261 12.96 6.83 4.30
N LEU A 262 12.61 5.71 4.91
CA LEU A 262 11.73 4.68 4.35
C LEU A 262 10.56 4.41 5.28
N VAL A 263 9.37 4.25 4.72
CA VAL A 263 8.23 3.64 5.42
C VAL A 263 8.00 2.23 4.87
N PHE A 264 7.80 1.28 5.78
CA PHE A 264 7.49 -0.11 5.46
C PHE A 264 5.99 -0.31 5.73
N ILE A 265 5.23 -0.58 4.67
CA ILE A 265 3.77 -0.67 4.75
C ILE A 265 3.35 -2.13 4.58
N GLU A 266 3.13 -2.81 5.70
CA GLU A 266 2.58 -4.17 5.71
C GLU A 266 1.16 -4.13 5.13
N THR A 267 0.89 -5.03 4.20
CA THR A 267 -0.37 -5.10 3.47
C THR A 267 -1.02 -6.46 3.69
N ASP A 268 -2.15 -6.46 4.41
CA ASP A 268 -2.92 -7.65 4.73
C ASP A 268 -4.08 -7.84 3.73
N ILE A 269 -4.40 -9.08 3.40
CA ILE A 269 -5.69 -9.48 2.83
C ILE A 269 -6.59 -9.97 3.97
N VAL A 270 -7.73 -9.30 4.16
CA VAL A 270 -8.66 -9.58 5.26
C VAL A 270 -10.07 -9.88 4.77
N ASP A 271 -10.84 -10.60 5.57
CA ASP A 271 -12.26 -10.79 5.35
C ASP A 271 -13.10 -9.56 5.74
N ASN A 272 -14.42 -9.63 5.59
CA ASN A 272 -15.35 -8.54 5.93
C ASN A 272 -15.31 -8.13 7.41
N ASN A 273 -14.83 -9.00 8.30
CA ASN A 273 -14.71 -8.73 9.73
C ASN A 273 -13.28 -8.27 10.11
N GLY A 274 -12.38 -8.10 9.14
CA GLY A 274 -11.01 -7.69 9.37
C GLY A 274 -10.07 -8.81 9.84
N VAL A 275 -10.50 -10.07 9.76
CA VAL A 275 -9.66 -11.24 10.07
C VAL A 275 -8.74 -11.52 8.89
N LEU A 276 -7.43 -11.64 9.14
CA LEU A 276 -6.43 -11.99 8.12
C LEU A 276 -6.80 -13.32 7.47
N VAL A 277 -6.88 -13.37 6.14
CA VAL A 277 -7.10 -14.61 5.40
C VAL A 277 -5.74 -15.32 5.23
N PRO A 278 -5.46 -16.39 5.98
CA PRO A 278 -4.10 -16.91 6.11
C PRO A 278 -3.61 -17.65 4.85
N THR A 279 -4.52 -17.98 3.94
CA THR A 279 -4.25 -18.66 2.66
C THR A 279 -4.35 -17.72 1.47
N ALA A 280 -4.63 -16.42 1.68
CA ALA A 280 -4.83 -15.49 0.58
C ALA A 280 -3.54 -15.24 -0.20
N SER A 281 -3.70 -15.20 -1.52
CA SER A 281 -2.66 -14.94 -2.50
C SER A 281 -3.14 -13.97 -3.58
N ASN A 282 -3.94 -12.98 -3.19
CA ASN A 282 -4.43 -11.95 -4.10
C ASN A 282 -3.28 -11.06 -4.56
N THR A 283 -3.29 -10.61 -5.81
CA THR A 283 -2.37 -9.57 -6.30
C THR A 283 -2.84 -8.21 -5.81
N VAL A 284 -1.96 -7.47 -5.14
CA VAL A 284 -2.21 -6.09 -4.72
C VAL A 284 -1.43 -5.16 -5.64
N ASN A 285 -2.11 -4.16 -6.18
CA ASN A 285 -1.53 -3.07 -6.96
C ASN A 285 -1.44 -1.84 -6.06
N PHE A 286 -0.25 -1.25 -6.00
CA PHE A 286 0.07 -0.07 -5.21
C PHE A 286 0.20 1.14 -6.12
N SER A 287 -0.42 2.24 -5.70
CA SER A 287 -0.22 3.54 -6.33
C SER A 287 0.16 4.57 -5.27
N ILE A 288 0.93 5.58 -5.68
CA ILE A 288 1.50 6.58 -4.78
C ILE A 288 1.26 7.98 -5.36
N SER A 289 0.99 8.94 -4.48
CA SER A 289 0.97 10.36 -4.81
C SER A 289 1.69 11.16 -3.72
N GLY A 290 2.10 12.39 -4.06
CA GLY A 290 2.90 13.24 -3.20
C GLY A 290 4.41 12.95 -3.28
N PRO A 291 5.23 13.53 -2.37
CA PRO A 291 6.68 13.58 -2.50
C PRO A 291 7.38 12.28 -2.04
N GLY A 292 6.93 11.13 -2.56
CA GLY A 292 7.46 9.81 -2.24
C GLY A 292 7.55 8.89 -3.47
N VAL A 293 8.36 7.84 -3.36
CA VAL A 293 8.57 6.87 -4.44
C VAL A 293 8.47 5.46 -3.89
N ILE A 294 7.73 4.58 -4.57
CA ILE A 294 7.77 3.13 -4.29
C ILE A 294 9.14 2.61 -4.71
N VAL A 295 9.91 2.13 -3.74
CA VAL A 295 11.26 1.60 -3.98
C VAL A 295 11.33 0.09 -3.94
N GLY A 296 10.27 -0.58 -3.48
CA GLY A 296 10.20 -2.03 -3.59
C GLY A 296 8.91 -2.61 -3.08
N VAL A 297 8.63 -3.82 -3.53
CA VAL A 297 7.53 -4.65 -3.07
C VAL A 297 8.04 -6.06 -2.80
N ASP A 298 7.49 -6.74 -1.81
CA ASP A 298 7.88 -8.11 -1.46
C ASP A 298 6.72 -8.87 -0.78
N ASN A 299 6.81 -10.19 -0.72
CA ASN A 299 5.91 -11.05 0.03
C ASN A 299 6.63 -12.12 0.87
N GLY A 300 7.96 -12.21 0.79
CA GLY A 300 8.73 -13.18 1.58
C GLY A 300 8.59 -14.63 1.09
N ASN A 301 7.92 -14.87 -0.04
CA ASN A 301 7.81 -16.21 -0.63
C ASN A 301 9.12 -16.57 -1.35
N PRO A 302 9.88 -17.59 -0.88
CA PRO A 302 11.18 -17.86 -1.48
C PRO A 302 11.10 -18.49 -2.87
N ALA A 303 9.92 -19.00 -3.25
CA ALA A 303 9.61 -19.53 -4.58
C ALA A 303 9.02 -18.50 -5.55
N SER A 304 8.74 -17.27 -5.11
CA SER A 304 8.24 -16.22 -6.01
C SER A 304 9.38 -15.65 -6.87
N VAL A 305 9.13 -15.55 -8.17
CA VAL A 305 10.00 -14.91 -9.16
C VAL A 305 9.50 -13.51 -9.57
N GLU A 306 8.46 -13.01 -8.90
CA GLU A 306 7.97 -11.65 -9.12
C GLU A 306 9.08 -10.62 -8.82
N PRO A 307 9.18 -9.53 -9.61
CA PRO A 307 10.18 -8.50 -9.39
C PRO A 307 10.01 -7.80 -8.04
N TYR A 308 11.12 -7.46 -7.39
CA TYR A 308 11.10 -6.59 -6.19
C TYR A 308 10.86 -5.12 -6.56
N LYS A 309 11.29 -4.71 -7.76
CA LYS A 309 11.11 -3.37 -8.30
C LYS A 309 9.88 -3.36 -9.20
N ALA A 310 8.73 -3.19 -8.57
CA ALA A 310 7.43 -3.10 -9.21
C ALA A 310 6.47 -2.31 -8.32
N ASN A 311 5.28 -2.04 -8.84
CA ASN A 311 4.17 -1.43 -8.13
C ASN A 311 3.08 -2.46 -7.77
N SER A 312 3.30 -3.75 -7.95
CA SER A 312 2.33 -4.79 -7.60
C SER A 312 2.99 -6.04 -7.03
N ARG A 313 2.27 -6.74 -6.16
CA ARG A 313 2.78 -7.97 -5.52
C ARG A 313 1.65 -8.89 -5.08
N GLN A 314 1.83 -10.19 -5.32
CA GLN A 314 0.96 -11.21 -4.76
C GLN A 314 1.14 -11.31 -3.24
N ALA A 315 0.05 -11.38 -2.48
CA ALA A 315 0.12 -11.78 -1.08
C ALA A 315 0.68 -13.22 -0.97
N PHE A 316 1.45 -13.49 0.08
CA PHE A 316 1.86 -14.82 0.47
C PHE A 316 1.40 -15.04 1.90
N SER A 317 0.64 -16.11 2.15
CA SER A 317 0.00 -16.37 3.43
C SER A 317 -0.73 -15.13 4.00
N GLY A 318 -1.51 -14.48 3.14
CA GLY A 318 -2.32 -13.31 3.48
C GLY A 318 -1.60 -11.96 3.52
N LYS A 319 -0.28 -11.89 3.26
CA LYS A 319 0.51 -10.66 3.42
C LYS A 319 1.44 -10.35 2.25
N CYS A 320 1.60 -9.08 1.94
CA CYS A 320 2.72 -8.52 1.17
C CYS A 320 3.19 -7.19 1.78
N LEU A 321 4.21 -6.58 1.20
CA LEU A 321 4.87 -5.36 1.66
C LEU A 321 5.06 -4.40 0.48
N VAL A 322 4.82 -3.11 0.71
CA VAL A 322 5.34 -2.03 -0.12
C VAL A 322 6.28 -1.14 0.70
N ILE A 323 7.41 -0.77 0.12
CA ILE A 323 8.42 0.11 0.74
C ILE A 323 8.41 1.42 -0.04
N VAL A 324 8.18 2.52 0.68
CA VAL A 324 8.14 3.87 0.13
C VAL A 324 9.28 4.70 0.70
N GLN A 325 10.00 5.39 -0.18
CA GLN A 325 11.07 6.30 0.16
C GLN A 325 10.58 7.74 0.05
N ALA A 326 10.90 8.57 1.05
CA ALA A 326 10.68 10.00 0.95
C ALA A 326 11.61 10.63 -0.09
N THR A 327 11.12 11.65 -0.79
CA THR A 327 11.99 12.55 -1.57
C THR A 327 12.62 13.60 -0.63
N LYS A 328 13.25 14.64 -1.20
CA LYS A 328 13.74 15.80 -0.43
C LYS A 328 12.67 16.86 -0.21
N THR A 329 11.50 16.68 -0.79
CA THR A 329 10.40 17.63 -0.73
C THR A 329 9.51 17.27 0.44
N ASN A 330 9.20 18.25 1.27
CA ASN A 330 8.25 18.17 2.35
C ASN A 330 6.82 18.16 1.80
N GLY A 331 5.94 17.40 2.43
CA GLY A 331 4.55 17.26 2.04
C GLY A 331 3.97 15.91 2.45
N THR A 332 2.77 15.63 1.96
CA THR A 332 1.99 14.46 2.31
C THR A 332 2.09 13.40 1.24
N ILE A 333 2.53 12.19 1.61
CA ILE A 333 2.57 11.02 0.72
C ILE A 333 1.30 10.20 0.96
N ILE A 334 0.58 9.86 -0.10
CA ILE A 334 -0.59 8.97 -0.03
C ILE A 334 -0.25 7.70 -0.78
N VAL A 335 -0.37 6.56 -0.10
CA VAL A 335 -0.18 5.23 -0.68
C VAL A 335 -1.52 4.52 -0.69
N THR A 336 -1.97 4.10 -1.87
CA THR A 336 -3.22 3.37 -2.08
C THR A 336 -2.91 1.95 -2.53
N ALA A 337 -3.70 0.99 -2.06
CA ALA A 337 -3.59 -0.41 -2.43
C ALA A 337 -4.93 -0.98 -2.87
N ASN A 338 -4.95 -1.50 -4.09
CA ASN A 338 -6.13 -2.05 -4.75
C ASN A 338 -5.90 -3.53 -5.07
N SER A 339 -6.96 -4.35 -4.99
CA SER A 339 -6.92 -5.74 -5.44
C SER A 339 -8.26 -6.12 -6.01
N ASN A 340 -8.27 -6.78 -7.18
CA ASN A 340 -9.49 -7.08 -7.92
C ASN A 340 -10.54 -7.78 -7.04
N GLY A 341 -11.72 -7.15 -6.91
CA GLY A 341 -12.84 -7.66 -6.13
C GLY A 341 -12.74 -7.48 -4.61
N LEU A 342 -11.73 -6.75 -4.12
CA LEU A 342 -11.58 -6.41 -2.70
C LEU A 342 -11.74 -4.90 -2.49
N GLU A 343 -12.28 -4.50 -1.34
CA GLU A 343 -12.28 -3.10 -0.90
C GLU A 343 -10.83 -2.62 -0.73
N SER A 344 -10.48 -1.53 -1.40
CA SER A 344 -9.16 -0.89 -1.35
C SER A 344 -8.92 -0.17 -0.03
N ASP A 345 -7.64 0.09 0.26
CA ASP A 345 -7.24 0.88 1.42
C ASP A 345 -6.17 1.92 1.04
N ARG A 346 -6.07 2.98 1.84
CA ARG A 346 -5.08 4.05 1.65
C ARG A 346 -4.51 4.52 2.98
N VAL A 347 -3.24 4.89 2.98
CA VAL A 347 -2.56 5.46 4.15
C VAL A 347 -1.85 6.75 3.79
N ILE A 348 -1.81 7.65 4.78
CA ILE A 348 -1.21 8.97 4.67
C ILE A 348 0.06 8.98 5.50
N ILE A 349 1.17 9.37 4.88
CA ILE A 349 2.49 9.47 5.50
C ILE A 349 2.95 10.92 5.38
N GLU A 350 3.17 11.56 6.52
CA GLU A 350 3.68 12.93 6.55
C GLU A 350 5.21 12.94 6.46
N THR A 351 5.75 13.86 5.67
CA THR A 351 7.19 14.09 5.63
C THR A 351 7.57 15.37 6.39
N THR A 352 8.79 15.39 6.95
CA THR A 352 9.28 16.51 7.77
C THR A 352 10.71 16.92 7.39
N GLY A 353 11.02 18.22 7.52
CA GLY A 353 12.40 18.74 7.42
C GLY A 353 12.96 18.90 6.00
N GLY A 354 12.15 18.67 4.97
CA GLY A 354 12.54 18.81 3.56
C GLY A 354 12.36 20.22 3.00
N GLU A 355 12.70 20.38 1.72
CA GLU A 355 12.38 21.57 0.93
C GLU A 355 10.86 21.73 0.83
N PRO A 356 10.29 22.94 0.93
CA PRO A 356 8.84 23.10 0.81
C PRO A 356 8.34 22.59 -0.54
N GLU A 357 7.12 22.05 -0.58
CA GLU A 357 6.49 21.64 -1.84
C GLU A 357 6.51 22.82 -2.84
N PRO A 358 6.93 22.60 -4.10
CA PRO A 358 6.89 23.65 -5.11
C PRO A 358 5.47 24.19 -5.24
N THR A 359 5.30 25.51 -5.28
CA THR A 359 3.99 26.10 -5.57
C THR A 359 3.58 25.70 -6.99
N PRO A 360 2.43 25.03 -7.19
CA PRO A 360 1.97 24.64 -8.53
C PRO A 360 1.81 25.87 -9.42
N VAL A 361 2.29 25.78 -10.67
CA VAL A 361 2.08 26.84 -11.67
C VAL A 361 0.66 26.70 -12.22
N PRO A 362 -0.15 27.78 -12.23
CA PRO A 362 -1.51 27.68 -12.73
C PRO A 362 -1.58 27.19 -14.18
N ARG A 363 -2.49 26.24 -14.46
CA ARG A 363 -2.78 25.70 -15.80
C ARG A 363 -4.15 26.18 -16.24
N SER A 364 -4.29 26.62 -17.49
CA SER A 364 -5.61 27.06 -18.02
C SER A 364 -6.60 25.89 -18.07
N ALA A 365 -7.81 26.11 -17.56
CA ALA A 365 -8.92 25.16 -17.69
C ALA A 365 -9.41 25.00 -19.15
N PHE A 366 -9.07 25.96 -20.02
CA PHE A 366 -9.61 26.08 -21.39
C PHE A 366 -8.68 25.47 -22.46
N THR A 367 -7.59 24.86 -22.02
CA THR A 367 -6.74 24.01 -22.86
C THR A 367 -7.02 22.54 -22.53
N GLN A 368 -6.82 21.65 -23.49
CA GLN A 368 -6.88 20.22 -23.23
C GLN A 368 -5.88 19.84 -22.11
N ILE A 369 -6.39 19.19 -21.07
CA ILE A 369 -5.62 18.63 -19.97
C ILE A 369 -5.72 17.11 -20.09
N GLU A 370 -4.57 16.48 -20.31
CA GLU A 370 -4.46 15.02 -20.34
C GLU A 370 -4.82 14.43 -18.97
N ALA A 371 -5.62 13.37 -18.95
CA ALA A 371 -6.16 12.84 -17.71
C ALA A 371 -5.05 12.26 -16.82
N GLU A 372 -4.03 11.66 -17.41
CA GLU A 372 -2.85 11.12 -16.74
C GLU A 372 -1.93 12.21 -16.17
N SER A 373 -2.16 13.50 -16.49
CA SER A 373 -1.38 14.64 -15.96
C SER A 373 -1.83 15.12 -14.56
N TYR A 374 -2.43 14.23 -13.79
CA TYR A 374 -2.88 14.50 -12.42
C TYR A 374 -1.70 14.72 -11.46
N ASP A 375 -1.92 15.50 -10.42
CA ASP A 375 -0.96 15.74 -9.33
C ASP A 375 -1.13 14.72 -8.19
N ILE A 376 -2.38 14.31 -7.94
CA ILE A 376 -2.75 13.34 -6.91
C ILE A 376 -3.80 12.40 -7.51
N GLN A 377 -3.74 11.12 -7.17
CA GLN A 377 -4.78 10.16 -7.53
C GLN A 377 -5.09 9.19 -6.39
N SER A 378 -6.23 8.52 -6.49
CA SER A 378 -6.59 7.37 -5.66
C SER A 378 -7.34 6.35 -6.51
N GLY A 379 -6.90 5.10 -6.45
CA GLY A 379 -7.63 3.94 -6.99
C GLY A 379 -7.34 3.60 -8.45
N ILE A 380 -6.98 4.62 -9.25
CA ILE A 380 -6.81 4.49 -10.70
C ILE A 380 -5.47 3.88 -11.12
N GLN A 381 -5.36 3.54 -12.40
CA GLN A 381 -4.09 3.24 -13.08
C GLN A 381 -4.04 3.97 -14.43
N THR A 382 -2.87 4.04 -15.05
CA THR A 382 -2.72 4.49 -16.45
C THR A 382 -2.50 3.29 -17.38
N GLU A 383 -3.00 3.38 -18.60
CA GLU A 383 -2.77 2.40 -19.67
C GLU A 383 -2.58 3.08 -21.03
N GLU A 384 -2.11 2.33 -22.05
CA GLU A 384 -1.93 2.89 -23.40
C GLU A 384 -3.28 3.25 -24.04
N CYS A 385 -3.40 4.50 -24.50
CA CYS A 385 -4.61 5.00 -25.15
C CYS A 385 -4.56 4.73 -26.67
N SER A 386 -5.66 4.22 -27.23
CA SER A 386 -5.80 3.97 -28.68
C SER A 386 -5.80 5.25 -29.53
N GLU A 387 -6.10 6.41 -28.94
CA GLU A 387 -5.96 7.74 -29.56
C GLU A 387 -4.55 8.33 -29.40
N GLY A 388 -3.62 7.58 -28.78
CA GLY A 388 -2.24 7.95 -28.52
C GLY A 388 -2.02 8.47 -27.09
N GLY A 389 -0.83 8.24 -26.53
CA GLY A 389 -0.51 8.60 -25.14
C GLY A 389 -0.95 7.53 -24.15
N GLU A 390 -1.22 7.95 -22.91
CA GLU A 390 -1.84 7.12 -21.88
C GLU A 390 -3.25 7.65 -21.57
N ASP A 391 -4.10 6.82 -20.97
CA ASP A 391 -5.37 7.24 -20.39
C ASP A 391 -5.48 6.81 -18.92
N VAL A 392 -6.37 7.46 -18.17
CA VAL A 392 -6.72 7.04 -16.81
C VAL A 392 -7.81 5.98 -16.88
N GLY A 393 -7.48 4.78 -16.43
CA GLY A 393 -8.34 3.60 -16.45
C GLY A 393 -8.42 2.89 -15.10
N TYR A 394 -9.03 1.70 -15.12
CA TYR A 394 -9.30 0.88 -13.93
C TYR A 394 -10.11 1.61 -12.85
N ILE A 395 -10.88 2.63 -13.26
CA ILE A 395 -11.65 3.49 -12.38
C ILE A 395 -12.79 2.70 -11.72
N GLU A 396 -12.84 2.68 -10.40
CA GLU A 396 -13.93 2.13 -9.60
C GLU A 396 -14.70 3.22 -8.85
N ASN A 397 -15.86 2.86 -8.28
CA ASN A 397 -16.67 3.81 -7.52
C ASN A 397 -15.92 4.30 -6.26
N GLY A 398 -15.70 5.61 -6.19
CA GLY A 398 -15.02 6.29 -5.07
C GLY A 398 -13.62 6.78 -5.42
N ASP A 399 -13.06 6.34 -6.54
CA ASP A 399 -11.76 6.77 -7.04
C ASP A 399 -11.75 8.24 -7.44
N PHE A 400 -10.57 8.85 -7.50
CA PHE A 400 -10.44 10.24 -7.93
C PHE A 400 -9.05 10.57 -8.46
N VAL A 401 -8.99 11.66 -9.23
CA VAL A 401 -7.76 12.36 -9.61
C VAL A 401 -7.88 13.84 -9.26
N VAL A 402 -6.75 14.49 -8.99
CA VAL A 402 -6.66 15.91 -8.60
C VAL A 402 -5.69 16.61 -9.52
N TYR A 403 -6.10 17.77 -10.02
CA TYR A 403 -5.27 18.68 -10.79
C TYR A 403 -5.12 19.96 -9.99
N LYS A 404 -3.90 20.25 -9.53
CA LYS A 404 -3.59 21.45 -8.76
C LYS A 404 -3.57 22.69 -9.66
N ALA A 405 -4.03 23.81 -9.08
CA ALA A 405 -4.01 25.15 -9.66
C ALA A 405 -4.59 25.25 -11.08
N ILE A 406 -5.79 24.74 -11.31
CA ILE A 406 -6.52 24.95 -12.56
C ILE A 406 -7.14 26.36 -12.55
N ASP A 407 -6.79 27.16 -13.55
CA ASP A 407 -7.26 28.53 -13.75
C ASP A 407 -8.48 28.56 -14.66
N PHE A 408 -9.64 28.81 -14.05
CA PHE A 408 -10.93 28.99 -14.71
C PHE A 408 -11.18 30.43 -15.17
N GLY A 409 -10.19 31.31 -15.04
CA GLY A 409 -10.28 32.71 -15.46
C GLY A 409 -11.51 33.41 -14.89
N ASN A 410 -12.31 34.00 -15.78
CA ASN A 410 -13.53 34.72 -15.40
C ASN A 410 -14.77 33.83 -15.24
N GLY A 411 -14.71 32.56 -15.64
CA GLY A 411 -15.86 31.65 -15.59
C GLY A 411 -15.83 30.56 -16.65
N ALA A 412 -16.08 29.31 -16.25
CA ALA A 412 -16.39 28.21 -17.15
C ALA A 412 -17.92 28.00 -17.26
N ALA A 413 -18.42 27.63 -18.44
CA ALA A 413 -19.83 27.28 -18.67
C ALA A 413 -20.06 25.77 -18.67
N SER A 414 -19.19 25.01 -19.31
CA SER A 414 -19.35 23.57 -19.43
C SER A 414 -18.02 22.84 -19.36
N PHE A 415 -18.12 21.56 -19.02
CA PHE A 415 -17.04 20.60 -18.96
C PHE A 415 -17.21 19.57 -20.07
N LYS A 416 -16.10 19.19 -20.69
CA LYS A 416 -16.03 18.15 -21.71
C LYS A 416 -14.89 17.19 -21.38
N ALA A 417 -15.17 15.89 -21.40
CA ALA A 417 -14.17 14.84 -21.25
C ALA A 417 -14.25 13.83 -22.41
N ARG A 418 -13.09 13.33 -22.85
CA ARG A 418 -12.95 12.23 -23.80
C ARG A 418 -12.89 10.92 -23.03
N VAL A 419 -13.92 10.10 -23.15
CA VAL A 419 -14.14 8.93 -22.28
C VAL A 419 -14.46 7.66 -23.07
N ALA A 420 -14.18 6.50 -22.48
CA ALA A 420 -14.53 5.20 -23.04
C ALA A 420 -15.11 4.28 -21.94
N SER A 421 -16.12 3.48 -22.25
CA SER A 421 -16.70 2.54 -21.30
C SER A 421 -17.26 1.31 -21.99
N ALA A 422 -16.81 0.13 -21.55
CA ALA A 422 -17.40 -1.15 -21.93
C ALA A 422 -18.57 -1.58 -21.02
N THR A 423 -18.90 -0.78 -20.00
CA THR A 423 -19.98 -1.08 -19.05
C THR A 423 -21.09 -0.03 -19.19
N ASN A 424 -21.95 0.11 -18.16
CA ASN A 424 -22.97 1.17 -18.13
C ASN A 424 -22.38 2.56 -17.86
N GLY A 425 -21.09 2.66 -17.55
CA GLY A 425 -20.43 3.90 -17.17
C GLY A 425 -20.71 4.32 -15.72
N GLY A 426 -20.75 5.63 -15.48
CA GLY A 426 -20.85 6.22 -14.14
C GLY A 426 -20.94 7.75 -14.24
N ASN A 427 -20.41 8.47 -13.26
CA ASN A 427 -20.32 9.92 -13.28
C ASN A 427 -18.94 10.42 -12.88
N ILE A 428 -18.58 11.58 -13.42
CA ILE A 428 -17.45 12.40 -12.99
C ILE A 428 -18.03 13.58 -12.19
N GLU A 429 -17.90 13.57 -10.87
CA GLU A 429 -18.20 14.72 -10.02
C GLU A 429 -17.02 15.69 -10.04
N LEU A 430 -17.28 16.93 -10.46
CA LEU A 430 -16.29 18.02 -10.47
C LEU A 430 -16.35 18.73 -9.13
N ARG A 431 -15.29 18.66 -8.34
CA ARG A 431 -15.22 19.23 -6.98
C ARG A 431 -14.03 20.18 -6.84
N LEU A 432 -14.17 21.21 -6.00
CA LEU A 432 -13.11 22.21 -5.79
C LEU A 432 -12.44 22.08 -4.43
N ASP A 433 -11.12 22.24 -4.44
CA ASP A 433 -10.22 22.44 -3.29
C ASP A 433 -10.16 21.30 -2.26
N SER A 434 -11.06 20.31 -2.32
CA SER A 434 -11.01 19.07 -1.54
C SER A 434 -11.95 18.00 -2.13
N ILE A 435 -11.71 16.73 -1.77
CA ILE A 435 -12.55 15.59 -2.21
C ILE A 435 -14.00 15.65 -1.70
N ASP A 436 -14.24 16.38 -0.62
CA ASP A 436 -15.57 16.66 -0.04
C ASP A 436 -16.01 18.11 -0.30
N GLY A 437 -15.27 18.83 -1.15
CA GLY A 437 -15.54 20.21 -1.52
C GLY A 437 -16.81 20.38 -2.36
N PRO A 438 -17.19 21.64 -2.65
CA PRO A 438 -18.40 21.94 -3.40
C PRO A 438 -18.35 21.28 -4.78
N ILE A 439 -19.46 20.63 -5.16
CA ILE A 439 -19.64 20.09 -6.51
C ILE A 439 -20.04 21.25 -7.43
N VAL A 440 -19.27 21.47 -8.48
CA VAL A 440 -19.53 22.51 -9.49
C VAL A 440 -20.16 21.95 -10.76
N GLY A 441 -20.12 20.63 -10.95
CA GLY A 441 -20.80 19.91 -12.03
C GLY A 441 -20.75 18.40 -11.83
N THR A 442 -21.59 17.68 -12.55
CA THR A 442 -21.58 16.20 -12.57
C THR A 442 -21.77 15.74 -14.00
N CYS A 443 -20.74 15.12 -14.56
CA CYS A 443 -20.70 14.67 -15.95
C CYS A 443 -21.08 13.18 -16.02
N PRO A 444 -22.25 12.83 -16.58
CA PRO A 444 -22.60 11.43 -16.80
C PRO A 444 -21.73 10.84 -17.92
N VAL A 445 -21.25 9.63 -17.70
CA VAL A 445 -20.54 8.81 -18.70
C VAL A 445 -21.37 7.58 -18.98
N THR A 446 -21.70 7.34 -20.24
CA THR A 446 -22.47 6.17 -20.68
C THR A 446 -21.58 5.19 -21.45
N SER A 447 -22.07 3.98 -21.68
CA SER A 447 -21.40 2.98 -22.53
C SER A 447 -21.04 3.56 -23.90
N THR A 448 -19.79 3.34 -24.33
CA THR A 448 -19.29 3.69 -25.66
C THR A 448 -19.06 2.48 -26.55
N GLY A 449 -19.19 1.27 -25.99
CA GLY A 449 -19.05 0.00 -26.70
C GLY A 449 -17.74 -0.74 -26.43
N GLY A 450 -16.78 -0.13 -25.73
CA GLY A 450 -15.49 -0.74 -25.40
C GLY A 450 -14.62 0.15 -24.51
N TRP A 451 -13.56 -0.41 -23.94
CA TRP A 451 -12.62 0.30 -23.06
C TRP A 451 -11.73 1.31 -23.79
N GLN A 452 -11.67 1.22 -25.12
CA GLN A 452 -10.84 2.05 -25.99
C GLN A 452 -11.66 2.61 -27.17
N GLU A 453 -13.00 2.60 -27.04
CA GLU A 453 -13.95 3.21 -27.98
C GLU A 453 -14.35 4.58 -27.43
N TRP A 454 -13.82 5.65 -28.00
CA TRP A 454 -13.84 6.97 -27.36
C TRP A 454 -15.01 7.85 -27.82
N ALA A 455 -15.70 8.46 -26.87
CA ALA A 455 -16.75 9.44 -27.08
C ALA A 455 -16.59 10.66 -26.16
N ASP A 456 -17.28 11.75 -26.50
CA ASP A 456 -17.25 12.96 -25.70
C ASP A 456 -18.41 12.95 -24.69
N ALA A 457 -18.10 13.06 -23.40
CA ALA A 457 -19.07 13.32 -22.35
C ALA A 457 -19.05 14.81 -21.98
N THR A 458 -20.23 15.40 -21.76
CA THR A 458 -20.36 16.83 -21.45
C THR A 458 -21.35 17.08 -20.32
N CYS A 459 -21.11 18.13 -19.53
CA CYS A 459 -22.06 18.66 -18.57
C CYS A 459 -21.88 20.16 -18.35
N GLU A 460 -22.93 20.82 -17.86
CA GLU A 460 -22.87 22.22 -17.44
C GLU A 460 -22.17 22.34 -16.08
N VAL A 461 -21.49 23.46 -15.88
CA VAL A 461 -20.88 23.83 -14.60
C VAL A 461 -21.40 25.18 -14.12
N SER A 462 -21.40 25.39 -12.81
CA SER A 462 -21.90 26.63 -12.21
C SER A 462 -20.90 27.22 -11.22
N ASP A 463 -20.81 28.55 -11.18
CA ASP A 463 -19.98 29.33 -10.25
C ASP A 463 -18.48 29.00 -10.26
N LEU A 464 -17.94 28.56 -11.40
CA LEU A 464 -16.57 28.10 -11.53
C LEU A 464 -15.64 29.16 -12.16
N LYS A 465 -14.89 29.89 -11.34
CA LYS A 465 -13.96 30.99 -11.74
C LYS A 465 -12.70 31.03 -10.87
N GLY A 466 -11.65 31.70 -11.32
CA GLY A 466 -10.39 31.81 -10.58
C GLY A 466 -9.57 30.52 -10.57
N VAL A 467 -8.57 30.45 -9.69
CA VAL A 467 -7.64 29.32 -9.60
C VAL A 467 -8.05 28.39 -8.46
N HIS A 468 -8.26 27.11 -8.75
CA HIS A 468 -8.67 26.10 -7.77
C HIS A 468 -7.94 24.77 -8.01
N ASP A 469 -7.88 23.93 -6.97
CA ASP A 469 -7.53 22.52 -7.17
C ASP A 469 -8.80 21.79 -7.63
N LEU A 470 -8.74 21.14 -8.80
CA LEU A 470 -9.87 20.44 -9.39
C LEU A 470 -9.79 18.95 -9.06
N TYR A 471 -10.81 18.44 -8.39
CA TYR A 471 -11.01 17.02 -8.12
C TYR A 471 -12.01 16.45 -9.11
N LEU A 472 -11.62 15.40 -9.83
CA LEU A 472 -12.54 14.54 -10.59
C LEU A 472 -12.80 13.30 -9.74
N LYS A 473 -13.96 13.22 -9.09
CA LYS A 473 -14.37 12.07 -8.27
C LYS A 473 -15.30 11.18 -9.07
N PHE A 474 -15.00 9.88 -9.12
CA PHE A 474 -15.73 8.92 -9.92
C PHE A 474 -16.76 8.18 -9.09
N THR A 475 -18.01 8.14 -9.57
CA THR A 475 -19.12 7.49 -8.86
C THR A 475 -19.89 6.57 -9.81
N GLY A 476 -20.37 5.44 -9.31
CA GLY A 476 -21.03 4.44 -10.15
C GLY A 476 -21.37 3.13 -9.42
N GLY A 477 -21.57 2.08 -10.20
CA GLY A 477 -21.82 0.73 -9.70
C GLY A 477 -20.56 0.02 -9.20
N SER A 478 -20.68 -1.28 -8.93
CA SER A 478 -19.54 -2.13 -8.57
C SER A 478 -18.69 -2.50 -9.80
N GLY A 479 -17.37 -2.56 -9.64
CA GLY A 479 -16.41 -2.87 -10.70
C GLY A 479 -15.99 -1.63 -11.50
N TYR A 480 -15.27 -1.87 -12.61
CA TYR A 480 -14.74 -0.79 -13.44
C TYR A 480 -15.83 0.02 -14.15
N LEU A 481 -15.70 1.35 -14.13
CA LEU A 481 -16.70 2.30 -14.61
C LEU A 481 -16.42 2.73 -16.06
N PHE A 482 -15.31 3.42 -16.31
CA PHE A 482 -14.93 4.01 -17.59
C PHE A 482 -13.45 4.40 -17.56
N ASN A 483 -12.91 4.81 -18.71
CA ASN A 483 -11.60 5.44 -18.86
C ASN A 483 -11.76 6.91 -19.28
N ILE A 484 -10.76 7.74 -18.99
CA ILE A 484 -10.68 9.14 -19.42
C ILE A 484 -9.33 9.38 -20.09
N ASN A 485 -9.35 9.87 -21.33
CA ASN A 485 -8.16 10.28 -22.06
C ASN A 485 -7.77 11.72 -21.70
N TRP A 486 -8.65 12.69 -21.92
CA TRP A 486 -8.42 14.10 -21.58
C TRP A 486 -9.72 14.83 -21.25
N PHE A 487 -9.60 16.04 -20.70
CA PHE A 487 -10.73 16.95 -20.49
C PHE A 487 -10.38 18.41 -20.80
N THR A 488 -11.40 19.23 -20.97
CA THR A 488 -11.30 20.68 -21.11
C THR A 488 -12.58 21.34 -20.62
N PHE A 489 -12.47 22.61 -20.24
CA PHE A 489 -13.61 23.47 -19.99
C PHE A 489 -13.87 24.38 -21.18
N VAL A 490 -15.13 24.75 -21.35
CA VAL A 490 -15.52 25.80 -22.29
C VAL A 490 -15.74 27.08 -21.49
N GLU A 491 -15.12 28.17 -21.92
CA GLU A 491 -15.35 29.49 -21.32
C GLU A 491 -16.84 29.77 -21.31
N GLY A 492 -17.34 30.19 -20.13
CA GLY A 492 -18.61 30.88 -20.10
C GLY A 492 -18.43 32.17 -20.87
N ASN A 493 -19.33 32.43 -21.83
CA ASN A 493 -19.28 33.59 -22.69
C ASN A 493 -19.42 34.86 -21.82
N ASN A 494 -18.30 35.30 -21.23
CA ASN A 494 -18.18 36.48 -20.39
C ASN A 494 -17.92 37.74 -21.23
N GLY A 495 -18.13 37.65 -22.54
CA GLY A 495 -18.35 38.81 -23.38
C GLY A 495 -19.76 39.35 -23.14
N VAL A 496 -19.97 40.08 -22.05
CA VAL A 496 -20.99 41.14 -22.11
C VAL A 496 -20.46 42.15 -23.12
N HIS A 497 -20.71 41.90 -24.40
CA HIS A 497 -20.47 42.85 -25.48
C HIS A 497 -21.55 43.91 -25.38
N LEU A 498 -21.41 44.82 -24.41
CA LEU A 498 -22.36 45.91 -24.20
C LEU A 498 -22.63 46.59 -25.55
N GLY A 499 -23.90 46.67 -25.93
CA GLY A 499 -24.35 47.23 -27.19
C GLY A 499 -24.35 46.28 -28.40
N ASP A 500 -23.89 45.04 -28.30
CA ASP A 500 -24.03 44.01 -29.35
C ASP A 500 -25.23 43.12 -29.00
N LEU A 501 -26.36 43.37 -29.65
CA LEU A 501 -27.64 42.74 -29.34
C LEU A 501 -27.97 41.59 -30.29
N ASN A 502 -27.23 41.43 -31.39
CA ASN A 502 -27.41 40.36 -32.37
C ASN A 502 -26.25 39.35 -32.38
N ASP A 503 -25.25 39.52 -31.52
CA ASP A 503 -24.09 38.64 -31.35
C ASP A 503 -23.24 38.51 -32.63
N ASP A 504 -23.18 39.59 -33.42
CA ASP A 504 -22.41 39.64 -34.67
C ASP A 504 -20.97 40.16 -34.49
N GLY A 505 -20.62 40.49 -33.24
CA GLY A 505 -19.32 41.03 -32.84
C GLY A 505 -19.16 42.53 -33.11
N LYS A 506 -20.21 43.25 -33.56
CA LYS A 506 -20.15 44.67 -33.95
C LYS A 506 -21.34 45.46 -33.41
N VAL A 507 -21.07 46.44 -32.55
CA VAL A 507 -22.06 47.43 -32.14
C VAL A 507 -22.39 48.41 -33.27
N ASN A 508 -23.57 48.28 -33.89
CA ASN A 508 -23.97 49.04 -35.07
C ASN A 508 -25.48 49.39 -35.10
N SER A 509 -25.96 49.90 -36.24
CA SER A 509 -27.35 50.35 -36.39
C SER A 509 -28.39 49.24 -36.18
N THR A 510 -28.01 47.98 -36.42
CA THR A 510 -28.86 46.80 -36.22
C THR A 510 -29.18 46.62 -34.74
N ASP A 511 -28.17 46.77 -33.89
CA ASP A 511 -28.28 46.71 -32.43
C ASP A 511 -29.16 47.83 -31.89
N LEU A 512 -28.97 49.04 -32.40
CA LEU A 512 -29.80 50.19 -32.03
C LEU A 512 -31.27 49.97 -32.42
N GLN A 513 -31.54 49.27 -33.52
CA GLN A 513 -32.89 48.93 -33.92
C GLN A 513 -33.50 47.88 -32.99
N LEU A 514 -32.74 46.84 -32.62
CA LEU A 514 -33.18 45.81 -31.68
C LEU A 514 -33.48 46.39 -30.29
N MET A 515 -32.60 47.26 -29.79
CA MET A 515 -32.78 47.94 -28.50
C MET A 515 -34.02 48.85 -28.52
N LYS A 516 -34.27 49.58 -29.62
CA LYS A 516 -35.49 50.37 -29.78
C LYS A 516 -36.75 49.50 -29.81
N MET A 517 -36.71 48.37 -30.51
CA MET A 517 -37.85 47.45 -30.56
C MET A 517 -38.16 46.85 -29.18
N HIS A 518 -37.14 46.63 -28.34
CA HIS A 518 -37.32 46.21 -26.96
C HIS A 518 -37.99 47.28 -26.10
N VAL A 519 -37.45 48.51 -26.10
CA VAL A 519 -37.99 49.63 -25.31
C VAL A 519 -39.41 49.98 -25.76
N LEU A 520 -39.71 49.88 -27.06
CA LEU A 520 -41.06 50.08 -27.63
C LEU A 520 -42.00 48.87 -27.47
N ARG A 521 -41.54 47.79 -26.82
CA ARG A 521 -42.28 46.52 -26.64
C ARG A 521 -42.78 45.88 -27.94
N GLN A 522 -42.09 46.15 -29.04
CA GLN A 522 -42.36 45.55 -30.35
C GLN A 522 -41.67 44.19 -30.52
N LYS A 523 -40.52 43.98 -29.86
CA LYS A 523 -39.80 42.70 -29.77
C LYS A 523 -38.96 42.68 -28.50
N GLN A 524 -39.22 41.76 -27.56
CA GLN A 524 -38.44 41.67 -26.33
C GLN A 524 -37.14 40.87 -26.53
N LEU A 525 -36.02 41.44 -26.08
CA LEU A 525 -34.73 40.78 -25.94
C LEU A 525 -34.76 39.81 -24.76
N THR A 526 -33.95 38.75 -24.83
CA THR A 526 -33.83 37.70 -23.80
C THR A 526 -32.38 37.19 -23.72
N GLY A 527 -32.00 36.53 -22.63
CA GLY A 527 -30.66 35.96 -22.45
C GLY A 527 -29.54 37.00 -22.60
N THR A 528 -28.46 36.62 -23.29
CA THR A 528 -27.27 37.48 -23.51
C THR A 528 -27.62 38.81 -24.19
N SER A 529 -28.57 38.82 -25.12
CA SER A 529 -28.99 40.05 -25.81
C SER A 529 -29.66 41.07 -24.89
N LEU A 530 -30.29 40.61 -23.79
CA LEU A 530 -30.87 41.48 -22.77
C LEU A 530 -29.78 42.03 -21.84
N LEU A 531 -28.81 41.20 -21.47
CA LEU A 531 -27.65 41.60 -20.66
C LEU A 531 -26.78 42.64 -21.39
N ASN A 532 -26.55 42.45 -22.70
CA ASN A 532 -25.80 43.38 -23.54
C ASN A 532 -26.53 44.71 -23.76
N ALA A 533 -27.85 44.75 -23.55
CA ALA A 533 -28.67 45.93 -23.74
C ALA A 533 -28.65 46.89 -22.54
N ASP A 534 -28.26 46.44 -21.35
CA ASP A 534 -28.07 47.32 -20.18
C ASP A 534 -26.68 47.96 -20.26
N VAL A 535 -26.53 48.90 -21.20
CA VAL A 535 -25.22 49.51 -21.49
C VAL A 535 -24.74 50.45 -20.39
N ASN A 536 -25.64 50.91 -19.52
CA ASN A 536 -25.30 51.75 -18.36
C ASN A 536 -25.12 50.96 -17.05
N ARG A 537 -25.52 49.68 -17.02
CA ARG A 537 -25.47 48.74 -15.88
C ARG A 537 -26.35 49.13 -14.68
N ASP A 538 -27.48 49.77 -14.91
CA ASP A 538 -28.43 50.18 -13.87
C ASP A 538 -29.50 49.12 -13.56
N GLY A 539 -29.45 47.99 -14.25
CA GLY A 539 -30.39 46.87 -14.10
C GLY A 539 -31.68 47.04 -14.90
N LYS A 540 -31.78 48.07 -15.75
CA LYS A 540 -32.92 48.32 -16.64
C LYS A 540 -32.43 48.55 -18.07
N VAL A 541 -33.30 48.22 -19.03
CA VAL A 541 -33.09 48.55 -20.45
C VAL A 541 -34.15 49.55 -20.86
N ASP A 542 -33.77 50.83 -20.92
CA ASP A 542 -34.70 51.92 -21.19
C ASP A 542 -34.16 52.95 -22.20
N SER A 543 -34.80 54.13 -22.26
CA SER A 543 -34.40 55.19 -23.18
C SER A 543 -32.97 55.68 -22.98
N THR A 544 -32.41 55.49 -21.79
CA THR A 544 -31.03 55.86 -21.43
C THR A 544 -30.04 54.98 -22.17
N ASP A 545 -30.28 53.67 -22.22
CA ASP A 545 -29.45 52.71 -22.96
C ASP A 545 -29.51 52.97 -24.46
N VAL A 546 -30.69 53.29 -24.99
CA VAL A 546 -30.87 53.68 -26.40
C VAL A 546 -30.05 54.94 -26.72
N ALA A 547 -30.01 55.91 -25.81
CA ALA A 547 -29.25 57.14 -26.01
C ALA A 547 -27.74 56.86 -25.99
N LEU A 548 -27.27 56.03 -25.06
CA LEU A 548 -25.86 55.66 -24.95
C LEU A 548 -25.39 54.82 -26.14
N LEU A 549 -26.16 53.81 -26.54
CA LEU A 549 -25.88 53.01 -27.73
C LEU A 549 -25.79 53.88 -28.98
N LYS A 550 -26.68 54.86 -29.11
CA LYS A 550 -26.63 55.85 -30.20
C LYS A 550 -25.38 56.74 -30.13
N ARG A 551 -25.00 57.24 -28.95
CA ARG A 551 -23.77 58.04 -28.77
C ARG A 551 -22.53 57.24 -29.15
N TYR A 552 -22.49 55.97 -28.79
CA TYR A 552 -21.39 55.05 -29.12
C TYR A 552 -21.26 54.83 -30.63
N ILE A 553 -22.38 54.51 -31.32
CA ILE A 553 -22.40 54.34 -32.79
C ILE A 553 -21.98 55.61 -33.52
N LEU A 554 -22.37 56.78 -33.00
CA LEU A 554 -21.98 58.09 -33.53
C LEU A 554 -20.55 58.52 -33.12
N ARG A 555 -19.82 57.66 -32.40
CA ARG A 555 -18.46 57.91 -31.88
C ARG A 555 -18.35 59.16 -31.00
N GLN A 556 -19.45 59.52 -30.33
CA GLN A 556 -19.49 60.60 -29.34
C GLN A 556 -18.96 60.15 -27.97
N ILE A 557 -18.96 58.84 -27.74
CA ILE A 557 -18.30 58.16 -26.63
C ILE A 557 -17.48 57.00 -27.20
N SER A 558 -16.32 56.73 -26.61
CA SER A 558 -15.41 55.63 -26.99
C SER A 558 -15.69 54.34 -26.22
N SER A 559 -16.39 54.44 -25.10
CA SER A 559 -16.80 53.33 -24.26
C SER A 559 -18.14 53.64 -23.59
N PHE A 560 -18.83 52.60 -23.12
CA PHE A 560 -20.03 52.76 -22.29
C PHE A 560 -19.69 53.10 -20.84
N ASP A 561 -18.42 53.19 -20.44
CA ASP A 561 -18.01 53.63 -19.10
C ASP A 561 -17.84 55.17 -19.02
N ASP A 562 -17.85 55.87 -20.15
CA ASP A 562 -17.57 57.31 -20.25
C ASP A 562 -18.78 58.23 -19.93
N TYR A 563 -19.97 57.69 -19.64
CA TYR A 563 -21.20 58.48 -19.57
C TYR A 563 -21.35 59.34 -18.31
N ALA A 564 -20.57 59.08 -17.25
CA ALA A 564 -20.60 59.85 -16.00
C ALA A 564 -19.83 61.19 -16.06
N LYS A 565 -19.22 61.56 -17.20
CA LYS A 565 -18.34 62.74 -17.32
C LYS A 565 -18.85 63.90 -18.20
N SER A 566 -20.15 63.96 -18.53
CA SER A 566 -20.71 65.10 -19.28
C SER A 566 -21.98 65.65 -18.67
#